data_AF-A0A4R4UY62-F1
#
_entry.id   AF-A0A4R4UY62-F1
#
_cell.length_a   1.000
_cell.length_b   1.000
_cell.length_c   1.000
_cell.angle_alpha   90.00
_cell.angle_beta   90.00
_cell.angle_gamma   90.00
#
_symmetry.space_group_name_H-M   'P 1'
#
loop_
_entity.id
_entity.type
_entity.pdbx_description
1 polymer ?
#
loop_
_entity_poly.entity_id
_entity_poly.type
_entity_poly.pdbx_seq_one_letter_code
_entity_poly.pdbx_strand_id
1 'polypeptide(L)' 'VALPALLDRFPTLRLAVPAEEVALRPETADIYGVKSLPVTWDA' A
#
# COMPACT_ATOMS: atom_id res chain seq x y z
N VAL A 1 -11.04 12.94 2.53
CA VAL A 1 -12.04 11.89 2.80
C VAL A 1 -11.48 10.46 2.70
N ALA A 2 -10.56 10.15 1.78
CA ALA A 2 -10.13 8.75 1.58
C ALA A 2 -9.15 8.19 2.64
N LEU A 3 -8.00 8.85 2.86
CA LEU A 3 -6.95 8.28 3.74
C LEU A 3 -7.37 8.16 5.22
N PRO A 4 -8.00 9.16 5.86
CA PRO A 4 -8.46 9.00 7.24
C PRO A 4 -9.50 7.87 7.38
N ALA A 5 -10.48 7.81 6.48
CA ALA A 5 -11.52 6.78 6.52
C ALA A 5 -10.98 5.35 6.36
N LEU A 6 -9.88 5.18 5.60
CA LEU A 6 -9.21 3.89 5.47
C LEU A 6 -8.59 3.44 6.79
N LEU A 7 -7.91 4.35 7.49
CA LEU A 7 -7.27 4.07 8.77
C LEU A 7 -8.30 3.86 9.89
N ASP A 8 -9.40 4.62 9.87
CA ASP A 8 -10.50 4.43 10.81
C ASP A 8 -11.17 3.06 10.63
N ARG A 9 -11.27 2.56 9.39
CA ARG A 9 -11.92 1.28 9.09
C ARG A 9 -11.03 0.07 9.37
N PHE A 10 -9.71 0.21 9.19
CA PHE A 10 -8.72 -0.86 9.40
C PHE A 10 -7.59 -0.37 10.32
N PRO A 11 -7.81 -0.33 11.65
CA PRO A 11 -6.86 0.31 12.57
C PRO A 11 -5.48 -0.36 12.63
N THR A 12 -5.37 -1.64 12.28
CA THR A 12 -4.11 -2.40 12.30
C THR A 12 -3.54 -2.66 10.89
N LEU A 13 -3.98 -1.86 9.91
CA LEU A 13 -3.52 -1.92 8.52
C LEU A 13 -1.99 -1.76 8.44
N ARG A 14 -1.34 -2.71 7.79
CA ARG A 14 0.11 -2.75 7.59
C ARG A 14 0.46 -3.43 6.28
N LEU A 15 1.71 -3.31 5.83
CA LEU A 15 2.17 -4.07 4.66
C LEU A 15 2.10 -5.57 4.95
N ALA A 16 1.61 -6.34 3.98
CA ALA A 16 1.59 -7.80 4.05
C ALA A 16 2.95 -8.43 3.71
N VAL A 17 3.89 -7.63 3.19
CA VAL A 17 5.23 -8.02 2.75
C VAL A 17 6.27 -7.00 3.24
N PRO A 18 7.57 -7.36 3.28
CA PRO A 18 8.65 -6.39 3.48
C PRO A 18 8.59 -5.23 2.46
N ALA A 19 9.08 -4.05 2.84
CA ALA A 19 8.93 -2.84 2.03
C ALA A 19 9.65 -2.92 0.67
N GLU A 20 10.79 -3.59 0.65
CA GLU A 20 11.62 -3.86 -0.52
C GLU A 20 10.94 -4.79 -1.54
N GLU A 21 9.93 -5.57 -1.13
CA GLU A 21 9.17 -6.46 -2.01
C GLU A 21 7.95 -5.77 -2.63
N VAL A 22 7.66 -4.52 -2.27
CA VAL A 22 6.56 -3.75 -2.86
C VAL A 22 6.88 -3.43 -4.31
N ALA A 23 6.10 -4.00 -5.22
CA ALA A 23 6.29 -3.81 -6.65
C ALA A 23 6.06 -2.35 -7.05
N LEU A 24 7.15 -1.65 -7.37
CA LEU A 24 7.11 -0.31 -7.94
C LEU A 24 6.70 -0.36 -9.42
N ARG A 25 6.18 0.76 -9.92
CA ARG A 25 6.05 0.96 -11.36
C ARG A 25 7.44 0.96 -12.01
N PRO A 26 7.56 0.52 -13.27
CA PRO A 26 8.83 0.59 -14.00
C PRO A 26 9.37 2.01 -14.02
N GLU A 27 10.69 2.16 -14.06
CA GLU A 27 11.37 3.46 -14.12
C GLU A 27 11.00 4.27 -15.38
N THR A 28 10.52 3.58 -16.42
CA THR A 28 10.03 4.20 -17.67
C THR A 28 8.62 4.79 -17.54
N ALA A 29 7.94 4.66 -16.40
CA ALA A 29 6.62 5.23 -16.19
C ALA A 29 6.72 6.73 -15.87
N ASP A 30 5.89 7.54 -16.54
CA ASP A 30 5.84 9.00 -16.34
C ASP A 30 5.44 9.43 -14.92
N ILE A 31 4.80 8.54 -14.17
CA ILE A 31 4.29 8.80 -12.81
C ILE A 31 4.85 7.77 -11.86
N TYR A 32 5.56 8.27 -10.84
CA TYR A 32 6.07 7.44 -9.75
C TYR A 32 4.93 6.84 -8.93
N GLY A 33 5.09 5.56 -8.57
CA GLY A 33 4.14 4.89 -7.70
C GLY A 33 4.35 3.38 -7.63
N VAL A 34 3.44 2.74 -6.92
CA VAL A 34 3.38 1.28 -6.78
C VAL A 34 2.49 0.67 -7.86
N LYS A 35 2.83 -0.52 -8.34
CA LYS A 35 1.98 -1.35 -9.17
C LYS A 35 0.91 -2.05 -8.32
N SER A 36 1.31 -2.51 -7.14
CA SER A 36 0.44 -3.14 -6.15
C SER A 36 0.96 -2.84 -4.75
N LEU A 37 0.05 -2.65 -3.79
CA LEU A 37 0.38 -2.47 -2.38
C LEU A 37 -0.27 -3.59 -1.56
N PRO A 38 0.42 -4.72 -1.35
CA PRO A 38 -0.10 -5.80 -0.52
C PRO A 38 -0.23 -5.33 0.93
N VAL A 39 -1.44 -5.45 1.48
CA VAL A 39 -1.77 -5.01 2.84
C VAL A 39 -2.50 -6.11 3.60
N THR A 40 -2.37 -6.07 4.92
CA THR A 40 -3.08 -6.95 5.86
C THR A 40 -3.53 -6.16 7.08
N TRP A 41 -4.51 -6.69 7.80
CA TRP A 41 -5.05 -6.18 9.06
C TRP A 41 -5.51 -7.37 9.90
N ASP A 42 -5.72 -7.15 11.19
CA ASP A 42 -6.16 -8.22 12.09
C ASP A 42 -7.67 -8.47 11.91
N ALA A 43 -8.10 -9.74 11.99
CA ALA A 43 -9.47 -10.16 11.71
C ALA A 43 -10.49 -9.77 12.79
#